data_AF-A0A1Y3B5J7-F1
#
_entry.id   AF-A0A1Y3B5J7-F1
#
_cell.length_a   1.000
_cell.length_b   1.000
_cell.length_c   1.000
_cell.angle_alpha   90.00
_cell.angle_beta   90.00
_cell.angle_gamma   90.00
#
_symmetry.space_group_name_H-M   'P 1'
#
loop_
_entity.id
_entity.type
_entity.pdbx_description
1 polymer ?
#
loop_
_entity_poly.entity_id
_entity_poly.type
_entity_poly.pdbx_seq_one_letter_code
_entity_poly.pdbx_strand_id
1 'polypeptide(L)'
;DARYSLSEERLLREHYSNYEQLILQVFQPEKPLDKYHIRVNDCDTINQVKSKILDIIYKNTPFSMRLSIHEFDLEWRDPCGNHILLHDIDSTSKREHHGACWQRLNTLKHYNVKNMSLVMLITKNWMHKQQNSATLYMTNKKSAIYPLLASSPISCQTLNGFTTDVDNDRFWHLVKPSFDDMSKESSSSASGSVLMHKAIPEIFLTRLLSTKGTIQKFIDDFFHTILVVNDALP
;
A
#
# COMPACT_ATOMS: atom_id res chain seq x y z
N ASP A 1 2.98 7.67 -9.40
CA ASP A 1 3.13 7.20 -10.80
C ASP A 1 2.83 5.72 -10.93
N ALA A 2 2.57 5.25 -12.16
CA ALA A 2 2.24 3.85 -12.45
C ALA A 2 2.90 3.37 -13.75
N ARG A 3 3.15 2.06 -13.85
CA ARG A 3 3.72 1.44 -15.06
C ARG A 3 2.76 1.49 -16.26
N TYR A 4 1.46 1.32 -15.99
CA TYR A 4 0.38 1.44 -16.97
C TYR A 4 -0.43 2.68 -16.61
N SER A 5 -0.47 3.64 -17.53
CA SER A 5 -1.11 4.95 -17.36
C SER A 5 -1.59 5.43 -18.73
N LEU A 6 -2.63 6.26 -18.75
CA LEU A 6 -3.02 7.04 -19.93
C LEU A 6 -2.39 8.44 -19.95
N SER A 7 -1.97 8.91 -18.77
CA SER A 7 -1.30 10.20 -18.59
C SER A 7 0.21 9.99 -18.65
N GLU A 8 0.88 10.73 -19.53
CA GLU A 8 2.35 10.74 -19.65
C GLU A 8 3.01 11.23 -18.36
N GLU A 9 2.43 12.24 -17.71
CA GLU A 9 2.95 12.83 -16.46
C GLU A 9 2.91 11.85 -15.29
N ARG A 10 1.95 10.92 -15.29
CA ARG A 10 1.80 9.90 -14.23
C ARG A 10 2.47 8.57 -14.57
N LEU A 11 3.23 8.52 -15.67
CA LEU A 11 3.92 7.30 -16.10
C LEU A 11 5.21 7.10 -15.29
N LEU A 12 5.37 5.91 -14.72
CA LEU A 12 6.60 5.55 -14.01
C LEU A 12 7.76 5.41 -15.01
N ARG A 13 8.69 6.37 -14.95
CA ARG A 13 9.84 6.45 -15.87
C ARG A 13 11.02 5.58 -15.43
N GLU A 14 11.15 5.29 -14.15
CA GLU A 14 12.21 4.39 -13.69
C GLU A 14 12.00 2.95 -14.18
N HIS A 15 13.10 2.30 -14.54
CA HIS A 15 13.09 0.93 -15.02
C HIS A 15 12.94 -0.06 -13.86
N TYR A 16 11.72 -0.20 -13.34
CA TYR A 16 11.37 -1.21 -12.35
C TYR A 16 10.85 -2.48 -13.06
N SER A 17 11.77 -3.30 -13.57
CA SER A 17 11.46 -4.51 -14.35
C SER A 17 11.43 -5.81 -13.55
N ASN A 18 12.10 -5.84 -12.40
CA ASN A 18 12.40 -7.10 -11.68
C ASN A 18 11.40 -7.33 -10.53
N TYR A 19 10.12 -7.02 -10.77
CA TYR A 19 9.05 -7.34 -9.85
C TYR A 19 8.41 -8.67 -10.22
N GLU A 20 7.96 -9.39 -9.22
CA GLU A 20 7.29 -10.67 -9.39
C GLU A 20 5.82 -10.54 -8.98
N GLN A 21 4.94 -11.17 -9.75
CA GLN A 21 3.54 -11.26 -9.39
C GLN A 21 3.35 -12.43 -8.42
N LEU A 22 2.74 -12.16 -7.27
CA LEU A 22 2.47 -13.13 -6.22
C LEU A 22 0.97 -13.38 -6.10
N ILE A 23 0.60 -14.57 -5.67
CA ILE A 23 -0.74 -14.92 -5.21
C ILE A 23 -0.65 -15.17 -3.70
N LEU A 24 -1.30 -14.33 -2.91
CA LEU A 24 -1.40 -14.51 -1.46
C LEU A 24 -2.61 -15.36 -1.10
N GLN A 25 -2.45 -16.23 -0.11
CA GLN A 25 -3.57 -16.94 0.51
C GLN A 25 -4.04 -16.16 1.73
N VAL A 26 -5.13 -15.42 1.57
CA VAL A 26 -5.66 -14.53 2.60
C VAL A 26 -6.81 -15.18 3.35
N PHE A 27 -6.79 -15.11 4.68
CA PHE A 27 -7.85 -15.62 5.54
C PHE A 27 -8.26 -14.61 6.61
N GLN A 28 -9.51 -14.69 7.03
CA GLN A 28 -10.07 -13.91 8.13
C GLN A 28 -10.32 -14.86 9.32
N PRO A 29 -9.70 -14.65 10.49
CA PRO A 29 -9.94 -15.48 11.67
C PRO A 29 -11.42 -15.55 12.09
N GLU A 30 -12.18 -14.47 11.86
CA GLU A 30 -13.62 -14.40 12.14
C GLU A 30 -14.47 -15.21 11.16
N LYS A 31 -13.91 -15.53 9.98
CA LYS A 31 -14.56 -16.31 8.92
C LYS A 31 -13.60 -17.40 8.41
N PRO A 32 -13.33 -18.44 9.22
CA PRO A 32 -12.27 -19.41 8.94
C PRO A 32 -12.53 -20.28 7.69
N LEU A 33 -13.77 -20.31 7.21
CA LEU A 33 -14.16 -21.01 5.99
C LEU A 33 -13.86 -20.20 4.71
N ASP A 34 -13.72 -18.88 4.84
CA ASP A 34 -13.47 -17.99 3.70
C ASP A 34 -11.96 -17.94 3.41
N LYS A 35 -11.59 -18.38 2.20
CA LYS A 35 -10.21 -18.33 1.71
C LYS A 35 -10.15 -17.56 0.40
N TYR A 36 -9.28 -16.56 0.35
CA TYR A 36 -9.14 -15.70 -0.81
C TYR A 36 -7.74 -15.87 -1.44
N HIS A 37 -7.70 -15.95 -2.76
CA HIS A 37 -6.45 -15.97 -3.53
C HIS A 37 -6.29 -14.60 -4.20
N ILE A 38 -5.32 -13.82 -3.74
CA ILE A 38 -5.23 -12.39 -4.07
C ILE A 38 -3.94 -12.12 -4.82
N ARG A 39 -4.07 -11.62 -6.05
CA ARG A 39 -2.96 -11.32 -6.92
C ARG A 39 -2.39 -9.94 -6.60
N VAL A 40 -1.10 -9.91 -6.30
CA VAL A 40 -0.34 -8.71 -5.91
C VAL A 40 1.02 -8.71 -6.61
N ASN A 41 1.77 -7.62 -6.51
CA ASN A 41 3.17 -7.56 -6.93
C ASN A 41 4.05 -7.54 -5.68
N ASP A 42 5.22 -8.15 -5.73
CA ASP A 42 6.20 -8.13 -4.63
C ASP A 42 6.64 -6.69 -4.26
N CYS A 43 6.50 -5.76 -5.21
CA CYS A 43 6.77 -4.34 -5.04
C CYS A 43 5.56 -3.52 -4.58
N ASP A 44 4.43 -4.12 -4.25
CA ASP A 44 3.34 -3.36 -3.63
C ASP A 44 3.71 -3.01 -2.18
N THR A 45 3.43 -1.78 -1.77
CA THR A 45 3.43 -1.37 -0.35
C THR A 45 2.38 -2.16 0.43
N ILE A 46 2.51 -2.23 1.76
CA ILE A 46 1.55 -2.96 2.58
C ILE A 46 0.15 -2.36 2.48
N ASN A 47 0.03 -1.03 2.45
CA ASN A 47 -1.27 -0.40 2.25
C ASN A 47 -1.87 -0.68 0.86
N GLN A 48 -1.06 -0.74 -0.21
CA GLN A 48 -1.54 -1.16 -1.53
C GLN A 48 -2.04 -2.62 -1.52
N VAL A 49 -1.35 -3.50 -0.80
CA VAL A 49 -1.79 -4.89 -0.59
C VAL A 49 -3.11 -4.90 0.17
N LYS A 50 -3.24 -4.15 1.28
CA LYS A 50 -4.50 -4.00 2.04
C LYS A 50 -5.65 -3.58 1.13
N SER A 51 -5.48 -2.55 0.29
CA SER A 51 -6.51 -2.11 -0.67
C SER A 51 -6.89 -3.21 -1.66
N LYS A 52 -5.92 -3.91 -2.27
CA LYS A 52 -6.19 -5.03 -3.19
C LYS A 52 -6.94 -6.17 -2.51
N ILE A 53 -6.65 -6.43 -1.24
CA ILE A 53 -7.37 -7.42 -0.45
C ILE A 53 -8.84 -7.03 -0.28
N LEU A 54 -9.10 -5.77 0.10
CA LEU A 54 -10.46 -5.26 0.25
C LEU A 54 -11.25 -5.30 -1.06
N ASP A 55 -10.64 -4.98 -2.20
CA ASP A 55 -11.31 -5.02 -3.50
C ASP A 55 -11.83 -6.43 -3.87
N ILE A 56 -11.13 -7.48 -3.44
CA ILE A 56 -11.57 -8.86 -3.63
C ILE A 56 -12.63 -9.26 -2.61
N ILE A 57 -12.38 -9.03 -1.32
CA ILE A 57 -13.30 -9.44 -0.24
C ILE A 57 -14.64 -8.71 -0.35
N TYR A 58 -14.61 -7.43 -0.72
CA TYR A 58 -15.76 -6.53 -0.78
C TYR A 58 -16.17 -6.18 -2.22
N LYS A 59 -15.86 -7.04 -3.20
CA LYS A 59 -16.13 -6.80 -4.63
C LYS A 59 -17.58 -6.38 -4.91
N ASN A 60 -18.54 -6.98 -4.18
CA ASN A 60 -19.97 -6.72 -4.33
C ASN A 60 -20.56 -5.87 -3.20
N THR A 61 -19.70 -5.18 -2.44
CA THR A 61 -20.12 -4.30 -1.34
C THR A 61 -19.87 -2.84 -1.73
N PRO A 62 -20.85 -1.93 -1.53
CA PRO A 62 -20.65 -0.50 -1.77
C PRO A 62 -19.46 0.05 -0.97
N PHE A 63 -18.71 0.99 -1.55
CA PHE A 63 -17.47 1.50 -0.94
C PHE A 63 -17.67 2.03 0.49
N SER A 64 -18.78 2.72 0.75
CA SER A 64 -19.13 3.27 2.08
C SER A 64 -19.42 2.23 3.16
N MET A 65 -19.63 0.97 2.78
CA MET A 65 -19.90 -0.15 3.70
C MET A 65 -18.68 -1.07 3.87
N ARG A 66 -17.55 -0.76 3.21
CA ARG A 66 -16.32 -1.55 3.31
C ARG A 66 -15.54 -1.17 4.57
N LEU A 67 -14.76 -2.12 5.05
CA LEU A 67 -13.77 -1.88 6.10
C LEU A 67 -12.70 -0.91 5.58
N SER A 68 -12.30 0.06 6.40
CA SER A 68 -11.19 0.97 6.10
C SER A 68 -9.85 0.26 6.20
N ILE A 69 -8.87 0.68 5.39
CA ILE A 69 -7.49 0.16 5.42
C ILE A 69 -6.79 0.33 6.77
N HIS A 70 -7.29 1.23 7.63
CA HIS A 70 -6.76 1.49 8.96
C HIS A 70 -7.45 0.69 10.08
N GLU A 71 -8.46 -0.10 9.76
CA GLU A 71 -9.25 -0.87 10.76
C GLU A 71 -8.82 -2.33 10.89
N PHE A 72 -7.83 -2.74 10.11
CA PHE A 72 -7.23 -4.06 10.17
C PHE A 72 -5.75 -4.01 9.83
N ASP A 73 -5.05 -5.06 10.27
CA ASP A 73 -3.65 -5.30 9.97
C ASP A 73 -3.47 -6.63 9.25
N LEU A 74 -2.32 -6.77 8.60
CA LEU A 74 -1.95 -8.00 7.92
C LEU A 74 -0.88 -8.69 8.73
N GLU A 75 -1.12 -9.95 9.07
CA GLU A 75 -0.13 -10.80 9.71
C GLU A 75 0.30 -11.88 8.74
N TRP A 76 1.59 -11.93 8.44
CA TRP A 76 2.17 -12.98 7.61
C TRP A 76 2.82 -14.04 8.50
N ARG A 77 2.61 -15.29 8.14
CA ARG A 77 3.31 -16.42 8.76
C ARG A 77 4.54 -16.77 7.95
N ASP A 78 5.72 -16.58 8.54
CA ASP A 78 6.99 -16.90 7.89
C ASP A 78 7.21 -18.43 7.77
N PRO A 79 8.18 -18.89 6.97
CA PRO A 79 8.50 -20.32 6.85
C PRO A 79 8.98 -20.98 8.15
N CYS A 80 9.46 -20.18 9.12
CA CYS A 80 9.89 -20.65 10.43
C CYS A 80 8.71 -20.77 11.42
N GLY A 81 7.50 -20.38 11.02
CA GLY A 81 6.30 -20.41 11.82
C GLY A 81 6.07 -19.19 12.71
N ASN A 82 6.89 -18.14 12.57
CA ASN A 82 6.71 -16.87 13.25
C ASN A 82 5.59 -16.05 12.60
N HIS A 83 4.91 -15.27 13.43
CA HIS A 83 3.85 -14.35 13.03
C HIS A 83 4.43 -12.94 12.96
N ILE A 84 4.35 -12.30 11.79
CA ILE A 84 4.94 -10.99 11.52
C ILE A 84 3.84 -10.04 11.08
N LEU A 85 3.64 -8.96 11.82
CA LEU A 85 2.75 -7.88 11.42
C LEU A 85 3.40 -7.01 10.35
N LEU A 86 2.71 -6.87 9.21
CA LEU A 86 3.19 -6.11 8.07
C LEU A 86 2.69 -4.66 8.18
N HIS A 87 3.62 -3.71 8.03
CA HIS A 87 3.33 -2.28 8.02
C HIS A 87 4.16 -1.58 6.94
N ASP A 88 3.67 -0.45 6.44
CA ASP A 88 4.45 0.36 5.50
C ASP A 88 5.74 0.90 6.13
N ILE A 89 5.73 1.14 7.45
CA ILE A 89 6.86 1.63 8.23
C ILE A 89 6.90 0.88 9.57
N ASP A 90 8.05 0.28 9.89
CA ASP A 90 8.32 -0.39 11.16
C ASP A 90 9.81 -0.32 11.55
N SER A 91 10.20 -1.03 12.61
CA SER A 91 11.59 -1.09 13.09
C SER A 91 12.56 -1.76 12.10
N THR A 92 12.05 -2.48 11.10
CA THR A 92 12.86 -3.15 10.07
C THR A 92 13.04 -2.30 8.82
N SER A 93 12.31 -1.19 8.69
CA SER A 93 12.36 -0.32 7.53
C SER A 93 13.75 0.26 7.28
N LYS A 94 14.12 0.32 6.00
CA LYS A 94 15.40 0.86 5.56
C LYS A 94 15.41 2.39 5.68
N ARG A 95 16.26 2.90 6.57
CA ARG A 95 16.57 4.32 6.73
C ARG A 95 17.91 4.61 6.07
N GLU A 96 17.98 5.69 5.30
CA GLU A 96 19.27 6.16 4.76
C GLU A 96 19.84 7.26 5.65
N HIS A 97 21.14 7.14 5.97
CA HIS A 97 21.84 8.03 6.90
C HIS A 97 22.54 9.24 6.23
N HIS A 98 22.43 9.41 4.90
CA HIS A 98 23.10 10.51 4.18
C HIS A 98 22.09 11.58 3.73
N GLY A 99 22.08 12.71 4.45
CA GLY A 99 21.15 13.83 4.24
C GLY A 99 19.98 13.78 5.21
N ALA A 100 18.84 14.37 4.85
CA ALA A 100 17.64 14.21 5.68
C ALA A 100 17.18 12.76 5.71
N CYS A 101 16.52 12.39 6.80
CA CYS A 101 15.99 11.06 7.09
C CYS A 101 14.95 10.63 6.04
N TRP A 102 15.42 10.06 4.92
CA TRP A 102 14.57 9.39 3.95
C TRP A 102 14.38 7.93 4.37
N GLN A 103 13.12 7.51 4.40
CA GLN A 103 12.74 6.15 4.73
C GLN A 103 12.00 5.51 3.56
N ARG A 104 12.41 4.29 3.21
CA ARG A 104 11.72 3.53 2.16
C ARG A 104 10.50 2.83 2.76
N LEU A 105 9.34 2.96 2.09
CA LEU A 105 8.14 2.20 2.44
C LEU A 105 8.39 0.70 2.23
N ASN A 106 8.00 -0.09 3.23
CA ASN A 106 8.10 -1.53 3.20
C ASN A 106 7.15 -2.12 2.14
N THR A 107 7.60 -3.18 1.47
CA THR A 107 6.84 -3.92 0.46
C THR A 107 6.81 -5.40 0.79
N LEU A 108 6.05 -6.22 0.06
CA LEU A 108 6.10 -7.67 0.23
C LEU A 108 7.52 -8.24 0.03
N LYS A 109 8.28 -7.69 -0.92
CA LYS A 109 9.68 -8.03 -1.16
C LYS A 109 10.59 -7.68 0.02
N HIS A 110 10.30 -6.59 0.74
CA HIS A 110 11.05 -6.21 1.96
C HIS A 110 10.96 -7.29 3.04
N TYR A 111 9.77 -7.81 3.28
CA TYR A 111 9.53 -8.92 4.22
C TYR A 111 9.86 -10.30 3.65
N ASN A 112 10.34 -10.38 2.41
CA ASN A 112 10.61 -11.63 1.70
C ASN A 112 9.38 -12.56 1.60
N VAL A 113 8.18 -11.99 1.51
CA VAL A 113 6.93 -12.74 1.30
C VAL A 113 6.99 -13.44 -0.05
N LYS A 114 6.68 -14.74 -0.07
CA LYS A 114 6.74 -15.58 -1.27
C LYS A 114 5.36 -15.84 -1.85
N ASN A 115 5.32 -16.33 -3.10
CA ASN A 115 4.09 -16.80 -3.71
C ASN A 115 3.42 -17.88 -2.85
N MET A 116 2.09 -17.87 -2.80
CA MET A 116 1.26 -18.75 -1.95
C MET A 116 1.48 -18.59 -0.44
N SER A 117 2.14 -17.50 0.01
CA SER A 117 2.27 -17.22 1.45
C SER A 117 0.90 -17.03 2.09
N LEU A 118 0.78 -17.55 3.30
CA LEU A 118 -0.40 -17.40 4.14
C LEU A 118 -0.37 -16.04 4.86
N VAL A 119 -1.42 -15.24 4.66
CA VAL A 119 -1.59 -13.92 5.27
C VAL A 119 -2.93 -13.85 5.97
N MET A 120 -2.93 -13.49 7.25
CA MET A 120 -4.14 -13.27 8.03
C MET A 120 -4.52 -11.80 7.98
N LEU A 121 -5.81 -11.53 7.79
CA LEU A 121 -6.40 -10.21 8.01
C LEU A 121 -6.90 -10.14 9.45
N ILE A 122 -6.26 -9.33 10.27
CA ILE A 122 -6.60 -9.16 11.68
C ILE A 122 -7.35 -7.85 11.86
N THR A 123 -8.65 -7.92 12.18
CA THR A 123 -9.39 -6.71 12.54
C THR A 123 -9.04 -6.25 13.95
N LYS A 124 -9.04 -4.94 14.20
CA LYS A 124 -8.83 -4.39 15.56
C LYS A 124 -9.81 -4.98 16.59
N ASN A 125 -11.05 -5.23 16.17
CA ASN A 125 -12.08 -5.83 17.01
C ASN A 125 -11.74 -7.27 17.44
N TRP A 126 -11.11 -8.06 16.56
CA TRP A 126 -10.66 -9.41 16.90
C TRP A 126 -9.54 -9.40 17.94
N MET A 127 -8.60 -8.46 17.85
CA MET A 127 -7.55 -8.30 18.86
C MET A 127 -8.13 -8.02 20.25
N HIS A 128 -9.13 -7.14 20.34
CA HIS A 128 -9.83 -6.86 21.61
C HIS A 128 -10.57 -8.08 22.17
N LYS A 129 -11.22 -8.87 21.31
CA LYS A 129 -11.89 -10.11 21.74
C LYS A 129 -10.90 -11.13 22.32
N GLN A 130 -9.74 -11.31 21.68
CA GLN A 130 -8.72 -12.25 22.15
C GLN A 130 -8.14 -11.84 23.51
N GLN A 131 -7.91 -10.55 23.74
CA GLN A 131 -7.44 -10.03 25.03
C GLN A 131 -8.46 -10.22 26.16
N ASN A 132 -9.75 -9.97 25.88
CA ASN A 132 -10.81 -10.18 26.86
C ASN A 132 -11.01 -11.67 27.19
N SER A 133 -10.85 -12.56 26.20
CA SER A 133 -10.83 -14.00 26.45
C SER A 133 -9.62 -14.39 27.29
N ALA A 134 -8.40 -13.96 26.94
CA ALA A 134 -7.17 -14.28 27.68
C ALA A 134 -7.20 -13.81 29.15
N THR A 135 -7.91 -12.72 29.45
CA THR A 135 -8.04 -12.17 30.82
C THR A 135 -8.94 -13.03 31.71
N LEU A 136 -9.84 -13.86 31.15
CA LEU A 136 -10.68 -14.77 31.94
C LEU A 136 -9.94 -16.03 32.41
N TYR A 137 -8.78 -16.36 31.82
CA TYR A 137 -8.02 -17.58 32.13
C TYR A 137 -6.75 -17.32 32.95
N MET A 138 -6.47 -16.07 33.33
CA MET A 138 -5.32 -15.71 34.17
C MET A 138 -5.69 -15.69 35.66
N THR A 139 -6.24 -16.79 36.16
CA THR A 139 -5.96 -17.24 37.53
C THR A 139 -5.33 -18.62 37.41
N ASN A 140 -4.10 -18.79 37.88
CA ASN A 140 -3.26 -19.98 37.76
C ASN A 140 -2.64 -20.28 36.37
N LYS A 141 -1.51 -19.65 36.07
CA LYS A 141 -0.18 -20.31 36.01
C LYS A 141 0.88 -19.35 35.47
N LYS A 142 2.01 -19.31 36.16
CA LYS A 142 3.27 -18.71 35.68
C LYS A 142 3.77 -19.50 34.47
N SER A 143 3.71 -18.93 33.26
CA SER A 143 4.68 -19.08 32.15
C SER A 143 4.01 -18.82 30.80
N ALA A 144 4.28 -17.64 30.24
CA ALA A 144 4.42 -17.33 28.81
C ALA A 144 4.28 -15.80 28.71
N ILE A 145 5.42 -15.13 28.57
CA ILE A 145 5.53 -13.69 28.41
C ILE A 145 5.00 -13.36 27.01
N TYR A 146 3.73 -12.95 26.92
CA TYR A 146 3.32 -11.99 25.89
C TYR A 146 3.75 -10.61 26.41
N PRO A 147 4.57 -9.83 25.70
CA PRO A 147 4.89 -8.50 26.15
C PRO A 147 3.60 -7.68 26.19
N LEU A 148 3.21 -7.29 27.40
CA LEU A 148 2.25 -6.24 27.68
C LEU A 148 2.75 -4.95 27.03
N LEU A 149 2.13 -4.55 25.92
CA LEU A 149 2.19 -3.17 25.42
C LEU A 149 0.75 -2.68 25.23
N ALA A 150 0.08 -2.48 26.35
CA ALA A 150 -1.02 -1.55 26.47
C ALA A 150 -0.65 -0.54 27.56
N SER A 151 -0.06 0.57 27.17
CA SER A 151 -0.21 1.82 27.92
C SER A 151 -0.16 3.01 26.96
N SER A 152 -1.36 3.55 26.73
CA SER A 152 -1.68 4.94 26.35
C SER A 152 -1.29 5.45 24.95
N PRO A 153 -2.13 6.33 24.35
CA PRO A 153 -1.74 7.11 23.19
C PRO A 153 -0.75 8.16 23.69
N ILE A 154 0.54 7.85 23.63
CA ILE A 154 1.57 8.85 23.86
C ILE A 154 1.56 9.76 22.63
N SER A 155 0.82 10.85 22.79
CA SER A 155 1.12 12.13 22.15
C SER A 155 2.63 12.27 22.06
N CYS A 156 3.15 12.40 20.85
CA CYS A 156 4.54 12.68 20.56
C CYS A 156 4.92 14.05 21.15
N GLN A 157 5.20 14.09 22.45
CA GLN A 157 5.94 15.16 23.10
C GLN A 157 7.35 14.66 23.36
N THR A 158 8.23 15.14 22.50
CA THR A 158 9.68 15.20 22.65
C THR A 158 10.10 15.59 24.07
N LEU A 159 10.90 14.74 24.73
CA LEU A 159 11.74 15.18 25.84
C LEU A 159 13.06 14.40 25.84
N ASN A 160 14.00 14.86 25.03
CA ASN A 160 15.36 15.15 25.47
C ASN A 160 15.94 16.17 24.47
N GLY A 161 16.22 17.36 25.01
CA GLY A 161 16.47 18.57 24.25
C GLY A 161 17.76 18.55 23.46
N PHE A 162 17.62 18.67 22.15
CA PHE A 162 18.37 19.64 21.34
C PHE A 162 17.39 20.20 20.31
N THR A 163 17.17 21.50 20.37
CA THR A 163 16.37 22.26 19.42
C THR A 163 17.11 22.34 18.08
N THR A 164 16.63 21.67 17.04
CA THR A 164 16.71 22.10 15.62
C THR A 164 15.80 21.23 14.76
N ASP A 165 14.82 21.88 14.14
CA ASP A 165 13.99 21.47 13.00
C ASP A 165 13.06 20.24 13.13
N VAL A 166 11.81 20.47 12.75
CA VAL A 166 10.76 19.48 12.53
C VAL A 166 11.32 18.36 11.66
N ASP A 167 11.45 17.15 12.24
CA ASP A 167 11.71 15.90 11.52
C ASP A 167 10.57 15.68 10.51
N ASN A 168 10.68 16.29 9.34
CA ASN A 168 9.90 15.92 8.17
C ASN A 168 10.44 14.55 7.74
N ASP A 169 9.92 13.48 8.34
CA ASP A 169 10.15 12.12 7.87
C ASP A 169 9.73 12.05 6.41
N ARG A 170 10.71 11.80 5.53
CA ARG A 170 10.46 11.78 4.08
C ARG A 170 10.36 10.35 3.62
N PHE A 171 9.25 10.00 2.98
CA PHE A 171 8.99 8.63 2.53
C PHE A 171 9.15 8.51 1.02
N TRP A 172 9.71 7.39 0.58
CA TRP A 172 9.77 7.04 -0.83
C TRP A 172 9.49 5.56 -1.03
N HIS A 173 9.12 5.17 -2.26
CA HIS A 173 8.76 3.78 -2.58
C HIS A 173 9.65 3.19 -3.67
N LEU A 174 9.29 3.42 -4.93
CA LEU A 174 10.04 2.92 -6.08
C LEU A 174 11.07 3.94 -6.56
N VAL A 175 10.66 5.20 -6.68
CA VAL A 175 11.45 6.34 -7.14
C VAL A 175 11.82 7.18 -5.92
N LYS A 176 13.10 7.51 -5.77
CA LYS A 176 13.55 8.47 -4.75
C LYS A 176 13.50 9.88 -5.35
N PRO A 177 12.84 10.86 -4.69
CA PRO A 177 12.89 12.25 -5.12
C PRO A 177 14.33 12.77 -5.13
N SER A 178 14.71 13.46 -6.20
CA SER A 178 16.03 14.09 -6.29
C SER A 178 16.06 15.35 -5.41
N PHE A 179 17.24 15.73 -4.90
CA PHE A 179 17.38 16.95 -4.08
C PHE A 179 16.89 18.21 -4.82
N ASP A 180 17.04 18.26 -6.15
CA ASP A 180 16.57 19.36 -6.99
C ASP A 180 15.04 19.47 -7.04
N ASP A 181 14.30 18.37 -6.91
CA ASP A 181 12.83 18.36 -6.94
C ASP A 181 12.23 18.93 -5.65
N MET A 182 12.92 18.75 -4.52
CA MET A 182 12.50 19.29 -3.21
C MET A 182 12.51 20.83 -3.15
N SER A 183 13.37 21.47 -3.95
CA SER A 183 13.44 22.94 -4.01
C SER A 183 12.24 23.55 -4.73
N LYS A 184 11.61 22.81 -5.65
CA LYS A 184 10.49 23.28 -6.48
C LYS A 184 9.13 23.21 -5.80
N GLU A 185 8.96 22.34 -4.80
CA GLU A 185 7.69 22.23 -4.05
C GLU A 185 7.44 23.43 -3.12
N SER A 186 8.49 24.14 -2.70
CA SER A 186 8.37 25.34 -1.85
C SER A 186 7.94 26.60 -2.60
N SER A 187 7.97 26.58 -3.94
CA SER A 187 7.56 27.67 -4.80
C SER A 187 6.43 27.21 -5.71
N SER A 188 5.24 27.04 -5.15
CA SER A 188 4.04 26.97 -5.99
C SER A 188 3.89 28.30 -6.73
N SER A 189 3.56 28.21 -8.03
CA SER A 189 3.31 29.31 -8.99
C SER A 189 4.52 29.78 -9.80
N ALA A 190 4.40 29.64 -11.12
CA ALA A 190 5.21 30.31 -12.14
C ALA A 190 6.68 29.88 -12.27
N SER A 191 6.89 28.71 -12.87
CA SER A 191 7.79 28.58 -14.02
C SER A 191 7.60 27.18 -14.59
N GLY A 192 6.87 27.11 -15.70
CA GLY A 192 6.90 25.94 -16.56
C GLY A 192 8.35 25.65 -16.85
N SER A 193 8.88 24.60 -16.20
CA SER A 193 10.15 24.02 -16.61
C SER A 193 9.93 23.69 -18.06
N VAL A 194 10.62 24.45 -18.92
CA VAL A 194 10.69 24.26 -20.35
C VAL A 194 10.70 22.77 -20.58
N LEU A 195 9.52 22.26 -20.96
CA LEU A 195 9.34 20.99 -21.63
C LEU A 195 10.12 21.20 -22.93
N MET A 196 11.44 21.03 -22.85
CA MET A 196 12.13 20.42 -23.96
C MET A 196 11.36 19.13 -24.15
N HIS A 197 10.49 19.14 -25.16
CA HIS A 197 9.90 17.98 -25.78
C HIS A 197 11.04 17.08 -26.27
N LYS A 198 11.79 16.50 -25.33
CA LYS A 198 12.62 15.34 -25.57
C LYS A 198 11.59 14.27 -25.87
N ALA A 199 11.64 13.77 -27.10
CA ALA A 199 10.76 12.71 -27.55
C ALA A 199 10.66 11.64 -26.45
N ILE A 200 9.43 11.26 -26.11
CA ILE A 200 9.17 10.19 -25.16
C ILE A 200 9.96 8.97 -25.64
N PRO A 201 10.90 8.44 -24.85
CA PRO A 201 11.59 7.21 -25.23
C PRO A 201 10.57 6.14 -25.61
N GLU A 202 10.76 5.47 -26.75
CA GLU A 202 9.75 4.63 -27.41
C GLU A 202 9.07 3.62 -26.46
N ILE A 203 9.83 3.09 -25.51
CA ILE A 203 9.36 2.20 -24.43
C ILE A 203 8.16 2.76 -23.64
N PHE A 204 8.13 4.06 -23.37
CA PHE A 204 7.05 4.70 -22.62
C PHE A 204 5.83 4.96 -23.50
N LEU A 205 6.04 5.29 -24.77
CA LEU A 205 4.95 5.43 -25.74
C LEU A 205 4.22 4.08 -25.92
N THR A 206 4.96 2.97 -26.01
CA THR A 206 4.37 1.63 -26.08
C THR A 206 3.48 1.32 -24.87
N ARG A 207 3.89 1.73 -23.66
CA ARG A 207 3.07 1.54 -22.44
C ARG A 207 1.77 2.36 -22.48
N LEU A 208 1.85 3.61 -22.92
CA LEU A 208 0.67 4.48 -23.09
C LEU A 208 -0.29 3.89 -24.13
N LEU A 209 0.22 3.50 -25.30
CA LEU A 209 -0.57 2.90 -26.38
C LEU A 209 -1.19 1.55 -25.95
N SER A 210 -0.45 0.72 -25.22
CA SER A 210 -0.97 -0.54 -24.66
C SER A 210 -2.14 -0.29 -23.70
N THR A 211 -1.99 0.69 -22.79
CA THR A 211 -3.04 1.06 -21.84
C THR A 211 -4.26 1.63 -22.56
N LYS A 212 -4.05 2.55 -23.52
CA LYS A 212 -5.10 3.11 -24.38
C LYS A 212 -5.86 2.02 -25.13
N GLY A 213 -5.15 1.10 -25.77
CA GLY A 213 -5.75 -0.01 -26.52
C GLY A 213 -6.58 -0.95 -25.64
N THR A 214 -6.12 -1.21 -24.41
CA THR A 214 -6.81 -2.13 -23.47
C THR A 214 -8.18 -1.60 -23.04
N ILE A 215 -8.30 -0.29 -22.85
CA ILE A 215 -9.55 0.34 -22.38
C ILE A 215 -10.45 0.85 -23.51
N GLN A 216 -9.97 0.88 -24.75
CA GLN A 216 -10.61 1.55 -25.88
C GLN A 216 -12.08 1.16 -26.04
N LYS A 217 -12.39 -0.14 -26.01
CA LYS A 217 -13.77 -0.64 -26.15
C LYS A 217 -14.72 -0.05 -25.10
N PHE A 218 -14.29 0.04 -23.83
CA PHE A 218 -15.12 0.59 -22.76
C PHE A 218 -15.42 2.08 -22.97
N ILE A 219 -14.44 2.82 -23.51
CA ILE A 219 -14.59 4.24 -23.84
C ILE A 219 -15.55 4.41 -25.02
N ASP A 220 -15.39 3.60 -26.07
CA ASP A 220 -16.25 3.65 -27.25
C ASP A 220 -17.70 3.29 -26.88
N ASP A 221 -17.89 2.23 -26.09
CA ASP A 221 -19.21 1.81 -25.60
C ASP A 221 -19.86 2.91 -24.72
N PHE A 222 -19.07 3.59 -23.87
CA PHE A 222 -19.52 4.71 -23.05
C PHE A 222 -19.99 5.90 -23.91
N PHE A 223 -19.17 6.34 -24.87
CA PHE A 223 -19.56 7.44 -25.76
C PHE A 223 -20.73 7.06 -26.66
N HIS A 224 -20.79 5.82 -27.16
CA HIS A 224 -21.93 5.35 -27.92
C HIS A 224 -23.21 5.41 -27.09
N THR A 225 -23.17 4.98 -25.83
CA THR A 225 -24.34 5.03 -24.93
C THR A 225 -24.82 6.46 -24.67
N ILE A 226 -23.90 7.43 -24.58
CA ILE A 226 -24.25 8.83 -24.30
C ILE A 226 -24.70 9.59 -25.55
N LEU A 227 -24.05 9.33 -26.69
CA LEU A 227 -24.18 10.15 -27.90
C LEU A 227 -25.14 9.56 -28.93
N VAL A 228 -25.49 8.28 -28.82
CA VAL A 228 -26.46 7.64 -29.73
C VAL A 228 -27.85 7.74 -29.13
N VAL A 229 -28.77 8.30 -29.91
CA VAL A 229 -30.19 8.37 -29.58
C VAL A 229 -30.74 6.95 -29.57
N ASN A 230 -31.23 6.48 -28.41
CA ASN A 230 -32.07 5.31 -28.35
C ASN A 230 -33.51 5.73 -28.65
N ASP A 231 -34.22 4.96 -29.50
CA ASP A 231 -35.66 5.14 -29.80
C ASP A 231 -36.55 5.01 -28.54
N ALA A 232 -35.96 4.51 -27.44
CA ALA A 232 -36.49 4.57 -26.09
C ALA A 232 -35.78 5.66 -25.27
N LEU A 233 -36.07 6.91 -25.57
CA LEU A 233 -35.84 8.04 -24.66
C LEU A 233 -37.21 8.70 -24.36
N PRO A 234 -37.40 9.32 -23.19
CA PRO A 234 -38.45 10.33 -23.01
C PRO A 234 -38.25 11.53 -23.96
#